data_AF-A0A6I6FJV7-F1
#
_entry.id   AF-A0A6I6FJV7-F1
#
_cell.length_a   1.000
_cell.length_b   1.000
_cell.length_c   1.000
_cell.angle_alpha   90.00
_cell.angle_beta   90.00
_cell.angle_gamma   90.00
#
_symmetry.space_group_name_H-M   'P 1'
#
loop_
_entity.id
_entity.type
_entity.pdbx_description
1 polymer ?
#
loop_
_entity_poly.entity_id
_entity_poly.type
_entity_poly.pdbx_seq_one_letter_code
_entity_poly.pdbx_strand_id
1 'polypeptide(L)'
;MRPDTPADHITEAERLLRTAERYPEDREPLLLQAAAHLELAGDRARATTLYDDLLAATPPPENPHLIKALKAANLWEYGHEAEARVIIDGLRATPVTDGAAWEIVAETLEAHDELETAEATFSTAVTALVPSPEDEVPYAHQSLLMGRHRVRRLLALRHDDWDVLADRLHTGAVPLDELHDPKRLWSLGSSDPAELRAEITRLRSELGSYRTALSRPFPVAVLLWPAGELDELLAAYPELESEYPTHEAHLTDLEASLRELSAAGTPNLGIVQGTVPSYEAFAASEYTSPSNAALLPQYATTLAARGRATPWPPPRTSPCWCGSGTKYAACHGTARI
;
A
#
# COMPACT_ATOMS: atom_id res chain seq x y z
N MET A 1 8.95 -0.79 -24.80
CA MET A 1 8.07 -1.54 -23.89
C MET A 1 6.81 -1.81 -24.68
N ARG A 2 6.53 -3.09 -24.97
CA ARG A 2 5.33 -3.47 -25.71
C ARG A 2 4.14 -3.23 -24.77
N PRO A 3 3.06 -2.56 -25.19
CA PRO A 3 1.88 -2.44 -24.35
C PRO A 3 1.31 -3.84 -24.12
N ASP A 4 1.04 -4.18 -22.86
CA ASP A 4 0.45 -5.46 -22.48
C ASP A 4 -0.94 -5.57 -23.11
N THR A 5 -1.23 -6.72 -23.71
CA THR A 5 -2.50 -6.95 -24.40
C THR A 5 -3.53 -7.54 -23.43
N PRO A 6 -4.85 -7.37 -23.69
CA PRO A 6 -5.87 -8.03 -22.88
C PRO A 6 -5.67 -9.55 -22.73
N ALA A 7 -5.12 -10.21 -23.76
CA ALA A 7 -4.79 -11.63 -23.73
C ALA A 7 -3.63 -11.96 -22.76
N ASP A 8 -2.67 -11.05 -22.60
CA ASP A 8 -1.58 -11.19 -21.63
C ASP A 8 -2.12 -11.12 -20.20
N HIS A 9 -3.07 -10.21 -19.93
CA HIS A 9 -3.70 -10.10 -18.62
C HIS A 9 -4.58 -11.31 -18.26
N ILE A 10 -5.36 -11.87 -19.19
CA ILE A 10 -6.11 -13.11 -18.95
C ILE A 10 -5.16 -14.27 -18.61
N THR A 11 -4.08 -14.43 -19.39
CA THR A 11 -3.09 -15.49 -19.16
C THR A 11 -2.44 -15.37 -17.79
N GLU A 12 -2.12 -14.15 -17.38
CA GLU A 12 -1.51 -13.88 -16.07
C GLU A 12 -2.50 -14.13 -14.92
N ALA A 13 -3.76 -13.71 -15.07
CA ALA A 13 -4.81 -14.04 -14.10
C ALA A 13 -4.93 -15.55 -13.90
N GLU A 14 -4.95 -16.34 -14.97
CA GLU A 14 -5.01 -17.81 -14.88
C GLU A 14 -3.76 -18.41 -14.22
N ARG A 15 -2.58 -17.83 -14.44
CA ARG A 15 -1.34 -18.24 -13.77
C ARG A 15 -1.43 -18.01 -12.27
N LEU A 16 -1.92 -16.85 -11.86
CA LEU A 16 -2.11 -16.49 -10.45
C LEU A 16 -3.14 -17.39 -9.77
N LEU A 17 -4.27 -17.69 -10.43
CA LEU A 17 -5.30 -18.60 -9.93
C LEU A 17 -4.73 -20.02 -9.68
N ARG A 18 -3.99 -20.59 -10.63
CA ARG A 18 -3.30 -21.88 -10.42
C ARG A 18 -2.27 -21.84 -9.29
N THR A 19 -1.62 -20.69 -9.10
CA THR A 19 -0.66 -20.51 -8.01
C THR A 19 -1.37 -20.47 -6.65
N ALA A 20 -2.53 -19.81 -6.58
CA ALA A 20 -3.35 -19.74 -5.37
C ALA A 20 -3.88 -21.11 -4.92
N GLU A 21 -4.17 -22.01 -5.86
CA GLU A 21 -4.52 -23.40 -5.56
C GLU A 21 -3.36 -24.19 -4.94
N ARG A 22 -2.12 -23.85 -5.31
CA ARG A 22 -0.91 -24.53 -4.83
C ARG A 22 -0.42 -24.00 -3.48
N TYR A 23 -0.65 -22.72 -3.20
CA TYR A 23 -0.22 -22.03 -1.98
C TYR A 23 -1.43 -21.38 -1.29
N PRO A 24 -2.25 -22.16 -0.56
CA PRO A 24 -3.45 -21.65 0.12
C PRO A 24 -3.17 -20.52 1.12
N GLU A 25 -1.99 -20.48 1.70
CA GLU A 25 -1.51 -19.43 2.61
C GLU A 25 -1.38 -18.05 1.94
N ASP A 26 -1.15 -18.03 0.63
CA ASP A 26 -1.01 -16.82 -0.19
C ASP A 26 -2.27 -16.57 -1.04
N ARG A 27 -3.37 -17.29 -0.76
CA ARG A 27 -4.58 -17.25 -1.59
C ARG A 27 -5.15 -15.83 -1.72
N GLU A 28 -5.27 -15.09 -0.63
CA GLU A 28 -5.82 -13.73 -0.64
C GLU A 28 -5.06 -12.77 -1.58
N PRO A 29 -3.75 -12.54 -1.40
CA PRO A 29 -3.01 -11.63 -2.30
C PRO A 29 -2.97 -12.12 -3.74
N LEU A 30 -2.93 -13.43 -3.99
CA LEU A 30 -2.93 -13.98 -5.35
C LEU A 30 -4.27 -13.79 -6.06
N LEU A 31 -5.40 -13.94 -5.35
CA LEU A 31 -6.73 -13.70 -5.92
C LEU A 31 -6.98 -12.21 -6.18
N LEU A 32 -6.50 -11.32 -5.31
CA LEU A 32 -6.58 -9.87 -5.53
C LEU A 32 -5.80 -9.45 -6.78
N GLN A 33 -4.59 -9.99 -6.98
CA GLN A 33 -3.82 -9.74 -8.20
C GLN A 33 -4.53 -10.32 -9.43
N ALA A 34 -5.08 -11.54 -9.35
CA ALA A 34 -5.82 -12.15 -10.44
C ALA A 34 -7.06 -11.31 -10.83
N ALA A 35 -7.79 -10.79 -9.84
CA ALA A 35 -8.92 -9.88 -10.06
C ALA A 35 -8.49 -8.61 -10.80
N ALA A 36 -7.41 -7.96 -10.38
CA ALA A 36 -6.87 -6.77 -11.06
C ALA A 36 -6.49 -7.06 -12.53
N HIS A 37 -5.91 -8.23 -12.83
CA HIS A 37 -5.64 -8.63 -14.20
C HIS A 37 -6.93 -8.86 -15.01
N LEU A 38 -7.97 -9.46 -14.41
CA LEU A 38 -9.28 -9.60 -15.06
C LEU A 38 -9.93 -8.24 -15.35
N GLU A 39 -9.79 -7.27 -14.44
CA GLU A 39 -10.27 -5.90 -14.63
C GLU A 39 -9.61 -5.21 -15.82
N LEU A 40 -8.28 -5.32 -15.92
CA LEU A 40 -7.49 -4.78 -17.03
C LEU A 40 -7.82 -5.47 -18.36
N ALA A 41 -8.21 -6.75 -18.33
CA ALA A 41 -8.69 -7.49 -19.49
C ALA A 41 -10.14 -7.18 -19.87
N GLY A 42 -10.88 -6.45 -19.01
CA GLY A 42 -12.32 -6.16 -19.19
C GLY A 42 -13.25 -7.30 -18.74
N ASP A 43 -12.73 -8.37 -18.13
CA ASP A 43 -13.51 -9.50 -17.60
C ASP A 43 -14.00 -9.21 -16.17
N ARG A 44 -14.73 -8.10 -16.05
CA ARG A 44 -15.16 -7.50 -14.78
C ARG A 44 -16.09 -8.40 -13.97
N ALA A 45 -16.91 -9.21 -14.64
CA ALA A 45 -17.80 -10.18 -13.98
C ALA A 45 -17.02 -11.30 -13.27
N ARG A 46 -15.93 -11.81 -13.89
CA ARG A 46 -15.06 -12.79 -13.23
C ARG A 46 -14.27 -12.16 -12.09
N ALA A 47 -13.82 -10.92 -12.22
CA ALA A 47 -13.22 -10.17 -11.11
C ALA A 47 -14.18 -10.06 -9.91
N THR A 48 -15.45 -9.71 -10.14
CA THR A 48 -16.50 -9.67 -9.10
C THR A 48 -16.63 -11.02 -8.37
N THR A 49 -16.60 -12.13 -9.12
CA THR A 49 -16.70 -13.48 -8.51
C THR A 49 -15.53 -13.75 -7.57
N LEU A 50 -14.31 -13.33 -7.92
CA LEU A 50 -13.14 -13.49 -7.04
C LEU A 50 -13.27 -12.65 -5.76
N TYR A 51 -13.82 -11.44 -5.84
CA TYR A 51 -14.09 -10.63 -4.65
C TYR A 51 -15.16 -11.26 -3.75
N ASP A 52 -16.22 -11.83 -4.33
CA ASP A 52 -17.23 -12.56 -3.57
C ASP A 52 -16.65 -13.80 -2.87
N ASP A 53 -15.79 -14.56 -3.56
CA ASP A 53 -15.10 -15.72 -3.00
C ASP A 53 -14.16 -15.34 -1.85
N LEU A 54 -13.49 -14.19 -1.94
CA LEU A 54 -12.65 -13.67 -0.86
C LEU A 54 -13.49 -13.23 0.35
N LEU A 55 -14.60 -12.53 0.12
CA LEU A 55 -15.49 -12.07 1.19
C LEU A 55 -16.25 -13.20 1.89
N ALA A 56 -16.47 -14.32 1.20
CA ALA A 56 -17.08 -15.53 1.75
C ALA A 56 -16.09 -16.49 2.43
N ALA A 57 -14.78 -16.20 2.39
CA ALA A 57 -13.75 -17.08 2.91
C ALA A 57 -13.86 -17.30 4.43
N THR A 58 -13.41 -18.47 4.89
CA THR A 58 -13.27 -18.80 6.31
C THR A 58 -11.85 -19.35 6.57
N PRO A 59 -11.02 -18.70 7.40
CA PRO A 59 -11.29 -17.47 8.15
C PRO A 59 -11.56 -16.25 7.24
N PRO A 60 -12.18 -15.17 7.76
CA PRO A 60 -12.40 -13.95 6.99
C PRO A 60 -11.07 -13.36 6.50
N PRO A 61 -11.09 -12.62 5.38
CA PRO A 61 -9.89 -12.03 4.82
C PRO A 61 -9.26 -10.99 5.76
N GLU A 62 -7.99 -10.69 5.55
CA GLU A 62 -7.22 -9.77 6.39
C GLU A 62 -7.80 -8.35 6.34
N ASN A 63 -8.19 -7.88 5.15
CA ASN A 63 -8.80 -6.55 4.98
C ASN A 63 -10.12 -6.60 4.20
N PRO A 64 -11.24 -6.98 4.84
CA PRO A 64 -12.54 -7.11 4.16
C PRO A 64 -13.07 -5.76 3.64
N HIS A 65 -12.66 -4.64 4.21
CA HIS A 65 -13.06 -3.30 3.74
C HIS A 65 -12.40 -2.94 2.42
N LEU A 66 -11.11 -3.25 2.27
CA LEU A 66 -10.39 -3.06 1.02
C LEU A 66 -11.01 -3.88 -0.12
N ILE A 67 -11.33 -5.15 0.15
CA ILE A 67 -11.94 -6.05 -0.84
C ILE A 67 -13.32 -5.54 -1.28
N LYS A 68 -14.12 -5.03 -0.34
CA LYS A 68 -15.41 -4.38 -0.66
C LYS A 68 -15.22 -3.12 -1.51
N ALA A 69 -14.23 -2.29 -1.21
CA ALA A 69 -13.95 -1.08 -1.97
C ALA A 69 -13.56 -1.40 -3.42
N LEU A 70 -12.65 -2.37 -3.61
CA LEU A 70 -12.26 -2.89 -4.93
C LEU A 70 -13.46 -3.46 -5.70
N LYS A 71 -14.28 -4.29 -5.03
CA LYS A 71 -15.51 -4.82 -5.62
C LYS A 71 -16.45 -3.70 -6.09
N ALA A 72 -16.65 -2.66 -5.27
CA ALA A 72 -17.52 -1.54 -5.63
C ALA A 72 -16.98 -0.75 -6.84
N ALA A 73 -15.67 -0.47 -6.87
CA ALA A 73 -15.01 0.17 -8.00
C ALA A 73 -15.21 -0.65 -9.29
N ASN A 74 -14.94 -1.95 -9.23
CA ASN A 74 -15.15 -2.87 -10.35
C ASN A 74 -16.62 -2.88 -10.82
N LEU A 75 -17.58 -3.00 -9.91
CA LEU A 75 -19.02 -3.03 -10.22
C LEU A 75 -19.51 -1.79 -10.97
N TRP A 76 -19.06 -0.61 -10.55
CA TRP A 76 -19.51 0.64 -11.17
C TRP A 76 -19.14 0.69 -12.65
N GLU A 77 -17.92 0.27 -12.96
CA GLU A 77 -17.33 0.32 -14.30
C GLU A 77 -18.02 -0.56 -15.35
N TYR A 78 -18.78 -1.58 -14.97
CA TYR A 78 -19.51 -2.44 -15.92
C TYR A 78 -21.04 -2.40 -15.75
N GLY A 79 -21.57 -1.33 -15.14
CA GLY A 79 -23.00 -1.01 -15.16
C GLY A 79 -23.79 -1.49 -13.94
N HIS A 80 -23.11 -1.85 -12.84
CA HIS A 80 -23.73 -2.25 -11.58
C HIS A 80 -23.67 -1.11 -10.52
N GLU A 81 -23.87 0.12 -10.96
CA GLU A 81 -23.77 1.33 -10.13
C GLU A 81 -24.59 1.27 -8.83
N ALA A 82 -25.84 0.81 -8.89
CA ALA A 82 -26.70 0.77 -7.71
C ALA A 82 -26.13 -0.13 -6.60
N GLU A 83 -25.51 -1.26 -6.97
CA GLU A 83 -24.84 -2.16 -6.02
C GLU A 83 -23.53 -1.53 -5.51
N ALA A 84 -22.74 -0.94 -6.39
CA ALA A 84 -21.51 -0.22 -6.02
C ALA A 84 -21.77 0.87 -4.99
N ARG A 85 -22.82 1.70 -5.18
CA ARG A 85 -23.21 2.76 -4.25
C ARG A 85 -23.59 2.23 -2.88
N VAL A 86 -24.37 1.14 -2.82
CA VAL A 86 -24.74 0.51 -1.55
C VAL A 86 -23.51 0.04 -0.78
N ILE A 87 -22.52 -0.55 -1.46
CA ILE A 87 -21.26 -0.96 -0.84
C ILE A 87 -20.46 0.26 -0.35
N ILE A 88 -20.33 1.30 -1.17
CA ILE A 88 -19.62 2.54 -0.85
C ILE A 88 -20.23 3.23 0.37
N ASP A 89 -21.56 3.40 0.40
CA ASP A 89 -22.25 4.01 1.55
C ASP A 89 -22.09 3.17 2.82
N GLY A 90 -22.13 1.84 2.67
CA GLY A 90 -21.85 0.91 3.76
C GLY A 90 -20.45 1.08 4.33
N LEU A 91 -19.42 1.24 3.48
CA LEU A 91 -18.03 1.47 3.92
C LEU A 91 -17.88 2.82 4.61
N ARG A 92 -18.45 3.89 4.04
CA ARG A 92 -18.39 5.25 4.60
C ARG A 92 -19.09 5.38 5.95
N ALA A 93 -20.00 4.47 6.28
CA ALA A 93 -20.64 4.39 7.60
C ALA A 93 -19.81 3.66 8.66
N THR A 94 -18.66 3.08 8.31
CA THR A 94 -17.77 2.39 9.25
C THR A 94 -16.67 3.31 9.80
N PRO A 95 -16.09 3.02 10.98
CA PRO A 95 -14.93 3.75 11.47
C PRO A 95 -13.72 3.64 10.51
N VAL A 96 -12.98 4.72 10.33
CA VAL A 96 -11.74 4.73 9.56
C VAL A 96 -10.65 4.01 10.36
N THR A 97 -10.27 2.80 9.93
CA THR A 97 -9.19 2.02 10.56
C THR A 97 -7.94 1.93 9.70
N ASP A 98 -8.10 2.05 8.39
CA ASP A 98 -7.05 1.96 7.37
C ASP A 98 -7.40 2.87 6.19
N GLY A 99 -6.37 3.41 5.53
CA GLY A 99 -6.53 4.39 4.45
C GLY A 99 -6.90 3.78 3.11
N ALA A 100 -6.47 2.56 2.81
CA ALA A 100 -6.54 2.00 1.45
C ALA A 100 -7.99 1.84 0.95
N ALA A 101 -8.89 1.34 1.79
CA ALA A 101 -10.30 1.19 1.42
C ALA A 101 -10.97 2.56 1.15
N TRP A 102 -10.62 3.58 1.96
CA TRP A 102 -11.17 4.93 1.84
C TRP A 102 -10.63 5.66 0.61
N GLU A 103 -9.36 5.45 0.27
CA GLU A 103 -8.74 5.94 -0.96
C GLU A 103 -9.50 5.43 -2.19
N ILE A 104 -9.67 4.11 -2.29
CA ILE A 104 -10.39 3.50 -3.43
C ILE A 104 -11.83 3.99 -3.51
N VAL A 105 -12.54 4.10 -2.39
CA VAL A 105 -13.91 4.64 -2.38
C VAL A 105 -13.93 6.08 -2.89
N ALA A 106 -13.02 6.93 -2.41
CA ALA A 106 -12.99 8.34 -2.81
C ALA A 106 -12.57 8.52 -4.28
N GLU A 107 -11.61 7.75 -4.77
CA GLU A 107 -11.20 7.76 -6.18
C GLU A 107 -12.29 7.20 -7.09
N THR A 108 -13.04 6.19 -6.65
CA THR A 108 -14.19 5.65 -7.40
C THR A 108 -15.25 6.73 -7.56
N LEU A 109 -15.57 7.46 -6.49
CA LEU A 109 -16.51 8.58 -6.54
C LEU A 109 -16.00 9.70 -7.45
N GLU A 110 -14.73 10.07 -7.35
CA GLU A 110 -14.10 11.07 -8.20
C GLU A 110 -14.19 10.69 -9.69
N ALA A 111 -13.83 9.45 -10.04
CA ALA A 111 -13.85 8.95 -11.41
C ALA A 111 -15.26 8.96 -12.03
N HIS A 112 -16.30 8.95 -11.19
CA HIS A 112 -17.70 8.96 -11.59
C HIS A 112 -18.40 10.32 -11.36
N ASP A 113 -17.61 11.40 -11.27
CA ASP A 113 -18.09 12.80 -11.17
C ASP A 113 -18.89 13.12 -9.89
N GLU A 114 -18.71 12.31 -8.83
CA GLU A 114 -19.31 12.51 -7.51
C GLU A 114 -18.38 13.33 -6.60
N LEU A 115 -17.94 14.49 -7.08
CA LEU A 115 -16.82 15.24 -6.51
C LEU A 115 -17.04 15.69 -5.06
N GLU A 116 -18.24 16.17 -4.70
CA GLU A 116 -18.55 16.57 -3.33
C GLU A 116 -18.50 15.38 -2.37
N THR A 117 -18.98 14.22 -2.82
CA THR A 117 -18.97 12.99 -2.03
C THR A 117 -17.55 12.45 -1.91
N ALA A 118 -16.74 12.55 -2.96
CA ALA A 118 -15.32 12.20 -2.95
C ALA A 118 -14.54 13.08 -1.97
N GLU A 119 -14.76 14.41 -1.99
CA GLU A 119 -14.11 15.37 -1.08
C GLU A 119 -14.43 15.03 0.37
N ALA A 120 -15.70 14.80 0.69
CA ALA A 120 -16.13 14.46 2.04
C ALA A 120 -15.51 13.14 2.51
N THR A 121 -15.33 12.18 1.61
CA THR A 121 -14.72 10.87 1.90
C THR A 121 -13.23 11.02 2.18
N PHE A 122 -12.48 11.70 1.32
CA PHE A 122 -11.07 12.01 1.55
C PHE A 122 -10.86 12.81 2.85
N SER A 123 -11.64 13.87 3.07
CA SER A 123 -11.58 14.69 4.28
C SER A 123 -11.83 13.88 5.55
N THR A 124 -12.79 12.95 5.52
CA THR A 124 -13.07 12.04 6.66
C THR A 124 -11.88 11.13 6.95
N ALA A 125 -11.30 10.50 5.91
CA ALA A 125 -10.16 9.61 6.07
C ALA A 125 -8.92 10.35 6.56
N VAL A 126 -8.60 11.51 5.96
CA VAL A 126 -7.47 12.37 6.35
C VAL A 126 -7.61 12.82 7.80
N THR A 127 -8.79 13.31 8.21
CA THR A 127 -9.00 13.77 9.59
C THR A 127 -8.83 12.64 10.61
N ALA A 128 -9.22 11.42 10.26
CA ALA A 128 -9.11 10.28 11.16
C ALA A 128 -7.67 9.70 11.25
N LEU A 129 -6.95 9.66 10.13
CA LEU A 129 -5.63 9.00 10.02
C LEU A 129 -4.45 9.98 10.17
N VAL A 130 -4.68 11.27 9.95
CA VAL A 130 -3.72 12.38 10.09
C VAL A 130 -4.34 13.44 11.02
N PRO A 131 -4.29 13.24 12.36
CA PRO A 131 -5.02 14.07 13.31
C PRO A 131 -4.57 15.53 13.35
N SER A 132 -3.31 15.81 12.99
CA SER A 132 -2.76 17.16 12.90
C SER A 132 -1.93 17.35 11.63
N PRO A 133 -2.02 18.52 10.95
CA PRO A 133 -1.15 18.86 9.82
C PRO A 133 0.33 19.07 10.18
N GLU A 134 0.64 19.09 11.48
CA GLU A 134 2.01 19.18 12.01
C GLU A 134 2.62 17.80 12.31
N ASP A 135 1.81 16.74 12.33
CA ASP A 135 2.29 15.39 12.59
C ASP A 135 3.07 14.82 11.40
N GLU A 136 4.00 13.90 11.68
CA GLU A 136 4.64 13.10 10.64
C GLU A 136 3.61 12.20 9.97
N VAL A 137 3.46 12.33 8.65
CA VAL A 137 2.47 11.59 7.86
C VAL A 137 3.08 10.29 7.35
N PRO A 138 2.57 9.12 7.77
CA PRO A 138 3.01 7.84 7.20
C PRO A 138 2.84 7.85 5.69
N TYR A 139 3.82 7.29 4.98
CA TYR A 139 3.83 7.24 3.52
C TYR A 139 2.50 6.70 2.94
N ALA A 140 1.93 5.67 3.57
CA ALA A 140 0.66 5.05 3.18
C ALA A 140 -0.56 5.98 3.22
N HIS A 141 -0.51 7.10 3.95
CA HIS A 141 -1.61 8.07 4.04
C HIS A 141 -1.39 9.32 3.18
N GLN A 142 -0.22 9.45 2.56
CA GLN A 142 0.08 10.62 1.74
C GLN A 142 -0.83 10.66 0.50
N SER A 143 -1.12 9.52 -0.13
CA SER A 143 -2.04 9.43 -1.27
C SER A 143 -3.43 10.03 -0.98
N LEU A 144 -3.94 9.86 0.25
CA LEU A 144 -5.20 10.47 0.67
C LEU A 144 -5.15 12.01 0.65
N LEU A 145 -4.02 12.61 1.05
CA LEU A 145 -3.83 14.07 1.01
C LEU A 145 -3.76 14.57 -0.44
N MET A 146 -3.06 13.84 -1.30
CA MET A 146 -2.95 14.17 -2.74
C MET A 146 -4.30 14.06 -3.44
N GLY A 147 -5.05 12.98 -3.19
CA GLY A 147 -6.41 12.79 -3.72
C GLY A 147 -7.38 13.86 -3.22
N ARG A 148 -7.32 14.18 -1.92
CA ARG A 148 -8.08 15.29 -1.34
C ARG A 148 -7.79 16.62 -2.02
N HIS A 149 -6.51 16.98 -2.14
CA HIS A 149 -6.09 18.20 -2.82
C HIS A 149 -6.65 18.24 -4.25
N ARG A 150 -6.55 17.13 -5.00
CA ARG A 150 -7.06 17.03 -6.37
C ARG A 150 -8.56 17.32 -6.45
N VAL A 151 -9.37 16.65 -5.64
CA VAL A 151 -10.84 16.84 -5.66
C VAL A 151 -11.23 18.26 -5.21
N ARG A 152 -10.56 18.81 -4.19
CA ARG A 152 -10.81 20.20 -3.74
C ARG A 152 -10.48 21.23 -4.81
N ARG A 153 -9.43 20.99 -5.62
CA ARG A 153 -9.12 21.82 -6.78
C ARG A 153 -10.18 21.74 -7.86
N LEU A 154 -10.69 20.54 -8.16
CA LEU A 154 -11.79 20.34 -9.10
C LEU A 154 -13.07 21.08 -8.66
N LEU A 155 -13.34 21.10 -7.34
CA LEU A 155 -14.45 21.84 -6.72
C LEU A 155 -14.19 23.35 -6.55
N ALA A 156 -13.03 23.85 -6.96
CA ALA A 156 -12.59 25.24 -6.77
C ALA A 156 -12.63 25.71 -5.30
N LEU A 157 -12.37 24.81 -4.36
CA LEU A 157 -12.27 25.13 -2.95
C LEU A 157 -10.93 25.82 -2.65
N ARG A 158 -10.92 26.65 -1.60
CA ARG A 158 -9.68 27.26 -1.12
C ARG A 158 -8.81 26.24 -0.41
N HIS A 159 -7.49 26.38 -0.56
CA HIS A 159 -6.53 25.57 0.21
C HIS A 159 -6.72 25.78 1.71
N ASP A 160 -6.66 24.68 2.45
CA ASP A 160 -6.53 24.63 3.89
C ASP A 160 -5.19 24.01 4.32
N ASP A 161 -5.02 23.79 5.63
CA ASP A 161 -3.76 23.33 6.20
C ASP A 161 -3.36 21.92 5.70
N TRP A 162 -4.31 21.06 5.35
CA TRP A 162 -4.02 19.74 4.77
C TRP A 162 -3.61 19.86 3.30
N ASP A 163 -4.15 20.82 2.55
CA ASP A 163 -3.70 21.09 1.18
C ASP A 163 -2.26 21.61 1.18
N VAL A 164 -1.91 22.51 2.12
CA VAL A 164 -0.52 22.97 2.33
C VAL A 164 0.41 21.83 2.76
N LEU A 165 -0.07 20.88 3.57
CA LEU A 165 0.67 19.69 3.93
C LEU A 165 0.91 18.78 2.71
N ALA A 166 -0.10 18.58 1.86
CA ALA A 166 0.02 17.81 0.63
C ALA A 166 1.11 18.40 -0.28
N ASP A 167 1.11 19.72 -0.48
CA ASP A 167 2.13 20.43 -1.26
C ASP A 167 3.55 20.20 -0.72
N ARG A 168 3.71 20.23 0.61
CA ARG A 168 5.01 20.02 1.27
C ARG A 168 5.51 18.58 1.19
N LEU A 169 4.60 17.60 1.22
CA LEU A 169 4.94 16.17 1.12
C LEU A 169 5.21 15.74 -0.33
N HIS A 170 4.67 16.46 -1.31
CA HIS A 170 4.89 16.18 -2.71
C HIS A 170 6.32 16.51 -3.13
N THR A 171 7.05 15.48 -3.59
CA THR A 171 8.45 15.58 -4.04
C THR A 171 8.59 15.57 -5.56
N GLY A 172 7.47 15.56 -6.29
CA GLY A 172 7.47 15.58 -7.75
C GLY A 172 7.97 16.90 -8.33
N ALA A 173 8.52 16.85 -9.55
CA ALA A 173 9.07 18.03 -10.21
C ALA A 173 8.01 19.10 -10.59
N VAL A 174 6.74 18.70 -10.69
CA VAL A 174 5.60 19.56 -11.03
C VAL A 174 4.74 19.75 -9.77
N PRO A 175 4.48 20.99 -9.31
CA PRO A 175 3.65 21.26 -8.13
C PRO A 175 2.23 20.67 -8.23
N LEU A 176 1.62 20.31 -7.10
CA LEU A 176 0.27 19.74 -7.09
C LEU A 176 -0.78 20.72 -7.66
N ASP A 177 -0.63 22.02 -7.42
CA ASP A 177 -1.48 23.06 -7.99
C ASP A 177 -1.54 23.02 -9.52
N GLU A 178 -0.40 22.77 -10.17
CA GLU A 178 -0.30 22.65 -11.63
C GLU A 178 -0.79 21.27 -12.11
N LEU A 179 -0.49 20.22 -11.34
CA LEU A 179 -0.90 18.85 -11.62
C LEU A 179 -2.43 18.71 -11.63
N HIS A 180 -3.07 19.33 -10.63
CA HIS A 180 -4.50 19.25 -10.33
C HIS A 180 -5.30 20.45 -10.87
N ASP A 181 -4.75 21.24 -11.80
CA ASP A 181 -5.50 22.35 -12.41
C ASP A 181 -6.66 21.81 -13.29
N PRO A 182 -7.93 22.13 -12.99
CA PRO A 182 -9.07 21.70 -13.80
C PRO A 182 -9.02 22.24 -15.25
N LYS A 183 -8.41 23.39 -15.50
CA LYS A 183 -8.29 23.97 -16.86
C LYS A 183 -7.39 23.14 -17.78
N ARG A 184 -6.64 22.22 -17.21
CA ARG A 184 -5.78 21.26 -17.90
C ARG A 184 -6.54 20.29 -18.81
N LEU A 185 -7.72 19.83 -18.38
CA LEU A 185 -8.55 18.93 -19.20
C LEU A 185 -8.88 19.55 -20.56
N TRP A 186 -8.81 20.89 -20.68
CA TRP A 186 -9.04 21.62 -21.92
C TRP A 186 -7.78 21.80 -22.79
N SER A 187 -6.55 21.71 -22.27
CA SER A 187 -5.32 21.86 -23.08
C SER A 187 -5.04 20.67 -24.00
N LEU A 188 -5.61 19.48 -23.70
CA LEU A 188 -5.52 18.29 -24.56
C LEU A 188 -6.23 18.46 -25.92
N GLY A 189 -7.07 19.49 -26.08
CA GLY A 189 -7.66 19.89 -27.36
C GLY A 189 -6.88 20.96 -28.13
N SER A 190 -5.75 21.45 -27.60
CA SER A 190 -4.96 22.52 -28.22
C SER A 190 -4.15 22.01 -29.42
N SER A 191 -4.04 22.86 -30.44
CA SER A 191 -3.19 22.61 -31.62
C SER A 191 -1.80 23.26 -31.49
N ASP A 192 -1.51 23.95 -30.39
CA ASP A 192 -0.23 24.64 -30.19
C ASP A 192 0.90 23.64 -29.88
N PRO A 193 1.96 23.54 -30.71
CA PRO A 193 3.09 22.66 -30.46
C PRO A 193 3.85 22.92 -29.15
N ALA A 194 3.84 24.14 -28.61
CA ALA A 194 4.50 24.47 -27.35
C ALA A 194 3.71 23.91 -26.16
N GLU A 195 2.39 24.09 -26.15
CA GLU A 195 1.49 23.52 -25.14
C GLU A 195 1.52 21.99 -25.15
N LEU A 196 1.52 21.37 -26.35
CA LEU A 196 1.63 19.92 -26.49
C LEU A 196 2.97 19.37 -25.95
N ARG A 197 4.09 20.07 -26.14
CA ARG A 197 5.40 19.64 -25.60
C ARG A 197 5.48 19.77 -24.08
N ALA A 198 4.90 20.83 -23.52
CA ALA A 198 4.78 20.99 -22.08
C ALA A 198 3.91 19.85 -21.50
N GLU A 199 2.78 19.55 -22.15
CA GLU A 199 1.90 18.45 -21.76
C GLU A 199 2.62 17.10 -21.83
N ILE A 200 3.35 16.79 -22.91
CA ILE A 200 4.12 15.54 -23.04
C ILE A 200 5.17 15.41 -21.94
N THR A 201 5.88 16.50 -21.62
CA THR A 201 6.92 16.49 -20.58
C THR A 201 6.31 16.23 -19.21
N ARG A 202 5.14 16.82 -18.94
CA ARG A 202 4.41 16.60 -17.69
C ARG A 202 3.75 15.23 -17.61
N LEU A 203 3.07 14.75 -18.65
CA LEU A 203 2.53 13.39 -18.72
C LEU A 203 3.62 12.34 -18.50
N ARG A 204 4.85 12.59 -18.98
CA ARG A 204 6.02 11.75 -18.67
C ARG A 204 6.43 11.83 -17.21
N SER A 205 6.28 12.98 -16.56
CA SER A 205 6.47 13.13 -15.11
C SER A 205 5.38 12.39 -14.32
N GLU A 206 4.11 12.50 -14.72
CA GLU A 206 2.99 11.76 -14.13
C GLU A 206 3.15 10.26 -14.30
N LEU A 207 3.45 9.80 -15.52
CA LEU A 207 3.80 8.40 -15.77
C LEU A 207 5.06 8.00 -15.02
N GLY A 208 6.01 8.90 -14.77
CA GLY A 208 7.18 8.66 -13.92
C GLY A 208 6.78 8.42 -12.47
N SER A 209 5.96 9.30 -11.88
CA SER A 209 5.44 9.16 -10.51
C SER A 209 4.55 7.93 -10.37
N TYR A 210 3.64 7.71 -11.31
CA TYR A 210 2.76 6.54 -11.37
C TYR A 210 3.57 5.26 -11.57
N ARG A 211 4.60 5.27 -12.43
CA ARG A 211 5.51 4.13 -12.57
C ARG A 211 6.34 3.90 -11.32
N THR A 212 6.80 4.90 -10.59
CA THR A 212 7.44 4.70 -9.29
C THR A 212 6.44 4.15 -8.25
N ALA A 213 5.19 4.60 -8.31
CA ALA A 213 4.09 4.15 -7.45
C ALA A 213 3.50 2.77 -7.84
N LEU A 214 3.75 2.29 -9.07
CA LEU A 214 3.38 0.95 -9.55
C LEU A 214 4.57 -0.02 -9.50
N SER A 215 5.76 0.44 -9.86
CA SER A 215 7.03 -0.27 -9.68
C SER A 215 7.50 -0.17 -8.24
N ARG A 216 6.57 -0.04 -7.28
CA ARG A 216 6.87 0.09 -5.85
C ARG A 216 7.97 -0.93 -5.58
N PRO A 217 9.20 -0.51 -5.26
CA PRO A 217 10.09 -1.42 -4.60
C PRO A 217 9.28 -1.87 -3.38
N PHE A 218 9.09 -3.17 -3.23
CA PHE A 218 8.57 -3.70 -1.98
C PHE A 218 9.32 -3.02 -0.85
N PRO A 219 8.62 -2.61 0.22
CA PRO A 219 9.22 -1.74 1.22
C PRO A 219 10.57 -2.30 1.63
N VAL A 220 11.57 -1.43 1.77
CA VAL A 220 12.86 -1.84 2.32
C VAL A 220 12.56 -2.31 3.74
N ALA A 221 12.52 -3.62 3.89
CA ALA A 221 11.95 -4.26 5.06
C ALA A 221 13.06 -4.84 5.94
N VAL A 222 12.92 -4.63 7.24
CA VAL A 222 13.79 -5.23 8.24
C VAL A 222 13.07 -6.41 8.89
N LEU A 223 13.80 -7.50 9.13
CA LEU A 223 13.27 -8.73 9.68
C LEU A 223 13.02 -8.59 11.18
N LEU A 224 11.80 -8.85 11.63
CA LEU A 224 11.44 -9.03 13.02
C LEU A 224 11.30 -10.52 13.33
N TRP A 225 12.05 -11.01 14.31
CA TRP A 225 11.82 -12.30 14.93
C TRP A 225 10.98 -12.11 16.20
N PRO A 226 9.74 -12.65 16.26
CA PRO A 226 9.01 -12.77 17.52
C PRO A 226 9.83 -13.57 18.55
N ALA A 227 9.70 -13.25 19.84
CA ALA A 227 10.53 -13.86 20.88
C ALA A 227 10.60 -15.40 20.83
N GLY A 228 9.45 -16.07 20.70
CA GLY A 228 9.41 -17.54 20.62
C GLY A 228 10.07 -18.10 19.34
N GLU A 229 9.93 -17.40 18.21
CA GLU A 229 10.57 -17.79 16.95
C GLU A 229 12.08 -17.53 17.00
N LEU A 230 12.53 -16.48 17.70
CA LEU A 230 13.96 -16.23 17.90
C LEU A 230 14.60 -17.30 18.78
N ASP A 231 13.92 -17.68 19.88
CA ASP A 231 14.37 -18.76 20.77
C ASP A 231 14.49 -20.09 20.00
N GLU A 232 13.49 -20.41 19.17
CA GLU A 232 13.50 -21.60 18.32
C GLU A 232 14.62 -21.55 17.28
N LEU A 233 14.80 -20.39 16.61
CA LEU A 233 15.84 -20.20 15.61
C LEU A 233 17.24 -20.42 16.20
N LEU A 234 17.54 -19.82 17.35
CA LEU A 234 18.86 -19.94 17.99
C LEU A 234 19.09 -21.33 18.59
N ALA A 235 18.03 -22.03 19.03
CA ALA A 235 18.14 -23.43 19.45
C ALA A 235 18.48 -24.37 18.28
N ALA A 236 17.95 -24.11 17.09
CA ALA A 236 18.20 -24.91 15.89
C ALA A 236 19.50 -24.51 15.16
N TYR A 237 19.85 -23.22 15.19
CA TYR A 237 20.98 -22.63 14.45
C TYR A 237 21.81 -21.67 15.34
N PRO A 238 22.60 -22.20 16.30
CA PRO A 238 23.36 -21.38 17.24
C PRO A 238 24.37 -20.44 16.60
N GLU A 239 24.78 -20.67 15.34
CA GLU A 239 25.67 -19.79 14.61
C GLU A 239 25.10 -18.36 14.42
N LEU A 240 23.77 -18.23 14.47
CA LEU A 240 23.07 -16.94 14.34
C LEU A 240 23.05 -16.13 15.64
N GLU A 241 23.55 -16.63 16.77
CA GLU A 241 23.65 -15.88 18.04
C GLU A 241 24.47 -14.59 17.89
N SER A 242 25.43 -14.58 16.96
CA SER A 242 26.25 -13.39 16.67
C SER A 242 25.44 -12.25 16.03
N GLU A 243 24.42 -12.58 15.25
CA GLU A 243 23.50 -11.62 14.63
C GLU A 243 22.37 -11.23 15.59
N TYR A 244 21.94 -12.16 16.44
CA TYR A 244 20.85 -11.96 17.41
C TYR A 244 21.27 -12.32 18.84
N PRO A 245 22.07 -11.47 19.53
CA PRO A 245 22.56 -11.81 20.87
C PRO A 245 21.45 -11.93 21.91
N THR A 246 20.43 -11.08 21.83
CA THR A 246 19.21 -11.14 22.66
C THR A 246 18.03 -10.57 21.89
N HIS A 247 16.81 -10.96 22.26
CA HIS A 247 15.58 -10.37 21.69
C HIS A 247 15.50 -8.85 21.92
N GLU A 248 15.94 -8.35 23.08
CA GLU A 248 15.92 -6.90 23.37
C GLU A 248 16.92 -6.12 22.51
N ALA A 249 18.12 -6.67 22.28
CA ALA A 249 19.09 -6.10 21.35
C ALA A 249 18.53 -6.08 19.92
N HIS A 250 17.93 -7.20 19.47
CA HIS A 250 17.29 -7.30 18.17
C HIS A 250 16.25 -6.19 17.93
N LEU A 251 15.35 -5.95 18.88
CA LEU A 251 14.35 -4.88 18.76
C LEU A 251 15.00 -3.48 18.72
N THR A 252 16.06 -3.27 19.51
CA THR A 252 16.77 -1.99 19.54
C THR A 252 17.48 -1.71 18.21
N ASP A 253 18.17 -2.71 17.68
CA ASP A 253 18.93 -2.61 16.43
C ASP A 253 18.01 -2.46 15.22
N LEU A 254 16.84 -3.12 15.24
CA LEU A 254 15.80 -2.99 14.22
C LEU A 254 15.28 -1.54 14.15
N GLU A 255 14.88 -0.94 15.27
CA GLU A 255 14.39 0.45 15.30
C GLU A 255 15.50 1.44 14.88
N ALA A 256 16.74 1.22 15.33
CA ALA A 256 17.88 2.05 14.95
C ALA A 256 18.13 2.00 13.44
N SER A 257 18.10 0.80 12.85
CA SER A 257 18.27 0.59 11.40
C SER A 257 17.18 1.28 10.59
N LEU A 258 15.91 1.18 11.01
CA LEU A 258 14.80 1.86 10.33
C LEU A 258 14.91 3.39 10.41
N ARG A 259 15.33 3.92 11.57
CA ARG A 259 15.58 5.36 11.73
C ARG A 259 16.74 5.84 10.86
N GLU A 260 17.82 5.08 10.78
CA GLU A 260 18.97 5.40 9.93
C GLU A 260 18.57 5.42 8.45
N LEU A 261 17.84 4.39 7.99
CA LEU A 261 17.32 4.34 6.62
C LEU A 261 16.40 5.51 6.30
N SER A 262 15.50 5.87 7.22
CA SER A 262 14.58 7.00 7.08
C SER A 262 15.34 8.34 7.04
N ALA A 263 16.30 8.54 7.94
CA ALA A 263 17.15 9.73 7.98
C ALA A 263 18.03 9.87 6.72
N ALA A 264 18.42 8.76 6.11
CA ALA A 264 19.12 8.72 4.83
C ALA A 264 18.19 9.00 3.62
N GLY A 265 16.90 9.20 3.84
CA GLY A 265 15.90 9.50 2.82
C GLY A 265 15.38 8.26 2.09
N THR A 266 15.52 7.06 2.65
CA THR A 266 14.94 5.84 2.08
C THR A 266 13.42 5.88 2.27
N PRO A 267 12.62 5.97 1.18
CA PRO A 267 11.17 5.97 1.30
C PRO A 267 10.64 4.54 1.50
N ASN A 268 9.37 4.42 1.91
CA ASN A 268 8.64 3.14 1.97
C ASN A 268 9.37 2.05 2.79
N LEU A 269 9.55 2.30 4.09
CA LEU A 269 10.15 1.33 5.01
C LEU A 269 9.09 0.40 5.62
N GLY A 270 9.50 -0.82 5.96
CA GLY A 270 8.59 -1.78 6.59
C GLY A 270 9.28 -2.78 7.50
N ILE A 271 8.45 -3.55 8.19
CA ILE A 271 8.86 -4.64 9.07
C ILE A 271 8.16 -5.91 8.61
N VAL A 272 8.93 -6.98 8.39
CA VAL A 272 8.41 -8.31 8.06
C VAL A 272 8.65 -9.24 9.23
N GLN A 273 7.65 -10.03 9.61
CA GLN A 273 7.80 -11.04 10.65
C GLN A 273 8.29 -12.37 10.06
N GLY A 274 9.40 -12.87 10.58
CA GLY A 274 9.94 -14.19 10.24
C GLY A 274 9.36 -15.28 11.13
N THR A 275 9.23 -16.48 10.56
CA THR A 275 9.01 -17.72 11.33
C THR A 275 10.06 -18.76 10.93
N VAL A 276 10.47 -19.61 11.87
CA VAL A 276 11.49 -20.64 11.63
C VAL A 276 11.07 -21.56 10.49
N PRO A 277 9.84 -22.10 10.43
CA PRO A 277 9.43 -22.96 9.32
C PRO A 277 9.46 -22.24 7.95
N SER A 278 9.07 -20.97 7.90
CA SER A 278 9.10 -20.19 6.67
C SER A 278 10.52 -19.88 6.21
N TYR A 279 11.41 -19.57 7.15
CA TYR A 279 12.83 -19.34 6.88
C TYR A 279 13.56 -20.61 6.43
N GLU A 280 13.29 -21.75 7.05
CA GLU A 280 13.83 -23.04 6.65
C GLU A 280 13.37 -23.44 5.24
N ALA A 281 12.08 -23.23 4.93
CA ALA A 281 11.55 -23.47 3.59
C ALA A 281 12.23 -22.56 2.54
N PHE A 282 12.47 -21.29 2.90
CA PHE A 282 13.21 -20.36 2.04
C PHE A 282 14.66 -20.80 1.82
N ALA A 283 15.39 -21.13 2.89
CA ALA A 283 16.77 -21.61 2.79
C ALA A 283 16.89 -22.89 1.95
N ALA A 284 15.94 -23.81 2.09
CA ALA A 284 15.87 -25.02 1.26
C ALA A 284 15.65 -24.67 -0.22
N SER A 285 14.82 -23.66 -0.53
CA SER A 285 14.59 -23.20 -1.91
C SER A 285 15.81 -22.53 -2.54
N GLU A 286 16.66 -21.90 -1.72
CA GLU A 286 17.93 -21.28 -2.11
C GLU A 286 19.12 -22.26 -2.08
N TYR A 287 18.85 -23.55 -1.84
CA TYR A 287 19.87 -24.63 -1.75
C TYR A 287 21.01 -24.33 -0.78
N THR A 288 20.69 -23.71 0.36
CA THR A 288 21.66 -23.24 1.36
C THR A 288 21.20 -23.59 2.78
N SER A 289 22.11 -23.46 3.75
CA SER A 289 21.80 -23.70 5.17
C SER A 289 21.06 -22.51 5.79
N PRO A 290 20.06 -22.73 6.66
CA PRO A 290 19.46 -21.68 7.48
C PRO A 290 20.47 -20.99 8.42
N SER A 291 21.58 -21.65 8.79
CA SER A 291 22.63 -21.05 9.62
C SER A 291 23.49 -19.99 8.91
N ASN A 292 23.29 -19.76 7.60
CA ASN A 292 23.99 -18.72 6.86
C ASN A 292 23.32 -17.35 7.05
N ALA A 293 23.93 -16.49 7.87
CA ALA A 293 23.43 -15.14 8.18
C ALA A 293 23.16 -14.27 6.94
N ALA A 294 23.87 -14.47 5.83
CA ALA A 294 23.66 -13.71 4.59
C ALA A 294 22.28 -13.95 3.94
N LEU A 295 21.53 -14.96 4.39
CA LEU A 295 20.17 -15.21 3.94
C LEU A 295 19.14 -14.31 4.63
N LEU A 296 19.39 -13.81 5.83
CA LEU A 296 18.39 -13.07 6.61
C LEU A 296 17.86 -11.83 5.84
N PRO A 297 18.70 -10.99 5.20
CA PRO A 297 18.21 -9.87 4.40
C PRO A 297 17.48 -10.30 3.12
N GLN A 298 17.87 -11.43 2.52
CA GLN A 298 17.23 -11.97 1.31
C GLN A 298 15.84 -12.54 1.62
N TYR A 299 15.72 -13.20 2.77
CA TYR A 299 14.45 -13.68 3.30
C TYR A 299 13.52 -12.51 3.62
N ALA A 300 14.02 -11.46 4.28
CA ALA A 300 13.26 -10.25 4.55
C ALA A 300 12.75 -9.59 3.25
N THR A 301 13.62 -9.50 2.24
CA THR A 301 13.27 -9.00 0.90
C THR A 301 12.20 -9.86 0.25
N THR A 302 12.30 -11.18 0.38
CA THR A 302 11.30 -12.13 -0.18
C THR A 302 9.95 -12.00 0.51
N LEU A 303 9.92 -11.85 1.84
CA LEU A 303 8.69 -11.59 2.58
C LEU A 303 8.06 -10.24 2.18
N ALA A 304 8.88 -9.20 2.02
CA ALA A 304 8.41 -7.91 1.53
C ALA A 304 7.84 -8.04 0.12
N ALA A 305 8.51 -8.80 -0.76
CA ALA A 305 8.06 -9.13 -2.11
C ALA A 305 6.73 -9.91 -2.15
N ARG A 306 6.41 -10.62 -1.08
CA ARG A 306 5.12 -11.30 -0.91
C ARG A 306 4.08 -10.43 -0.21
N GLY A 307 4.35 -9.15 0.00
CA GLY A 307 3.42 -8.21 0.63
C GLY A 307 3.26 -8.41 2.14
N ARG A 308 4.18 -9.11 2.81
CA ARG A 308 4.11 -9.42 4.26
C ARG A 308 4.64 -8.29 5.15
N ALA A 309 5.03 -7.17 4.56
CA ALA A 309 5.63 -6.06 5.28
C ALA A 309 4.58 -5.13 5.88
N THR A 310 4.71 -4.85 7.17
CA THR A 310 3.95 -3.83 7.88
C THR A 310 4.65 -2.46 7.74
N PRO A 311 3.95 -1.36 7.43
CA PRO A 311 4.58 -0.06 7.25
C PRO A 311 5.26 0.45 8.53
N TRP A 312 6.42 1.09 8.37
CA TRP A 312 7.11 1.82 9.44
C TRP A 312 7.40 3.28 8.99
N PRO A 313 7.24 4.29 9.89
CA PRO A 313 6.77 4.15 11.26
C PRO A 313 5.24 3.90 11.31
N PRO A 314 4.77 3.05 12.23
CA PRO A 314 3.33 2.91 12.45
C PRO A 314 2.75 4.20 13.07
N PRO A 315 1.43 4.43 12.99
CA PRO A 315 0.81 5.57 13.64
C PRO A 315 1.14 5.61 15.13
N ARG A 316 1.38 6.81 15.67
CA ARG A 316 1.80 7.02 17.07
C ARG A 316 0.87 6.38 18.11
N THR A 317 -0.42 6.32 17.79
CA THR A 317 -1.48 5.76 18.65
C THR A 317 -1.71 4.26 18.47
N SER A 318 -1.20 3.67 17.39
CA SER A 318 -1.31 2.23 17.10
C SER A 318 -0.43 1.39 18.02
N PRO A 319 -0.73 0.08 18.20
CA PRO A 319 0.15 -0.84 18.91
C PRO A 319 1.56 -0.83 18.31
N CYS A 320 2.57 -0.96 19.17
CA CYS A 320 3.96 -1.02 18.74
C CYS A 320 4.24 -2.31 17.98
N TRP A 321 5.04 -2.20 16.92
CA TRP A 321 5.45 -3.32 16.06
C TRP A 321 6.20 -4.43 16.81
N CYS A 322 6.75 -4.17 18.01
CA CYS A 322 7.47 -5.16 18.82
C CYS A 322 6.57 -6.20 19.51
N GLY A 323 5.25 -6.11 19.36
CA GLY A 323 4.30 -7.05 19.96
C GLY A 323 3.97 -6.78 21.44
N SER A 324 4.45 -5.69 22.04
CA SER A 324 4.17 -5.36 23.46
C SER A 324 2.73 -4.94 23.75
N GLY A 325 1.92 -4.66 22.72
CA GLY A 325 0.57 -4.08 22.86
C GLY A 325 0.54 -2.61 23.33
N THR A 326 1.68 -2.05 23.75
CA THR A 326 1.79 -0.63 24.12
C THR A 326 1.73 0.24 22.86
N LYS A 327 1.18 1.46 22.96
CA LYS A 327 1.18 2.41 21.83
C LYS A 327 2.59 2.69 21.34
N TYR A 328 2.79 2.80 20.02
CA TYR A 328 4.11 3.03 19.41
C TYR A 328 4.81 4.25 20.03
N ALA A 329 4.12 5.39 20.18
CA ALA A 329 4.71 6.60 20.75
C ALA A 329 5.16 6.50 22.22
N ALA A 330 4.69 5.49 22.96
CA ALA A 330 5.09 5.22 24.35
C ALA A 330 6.08 4.05 24.47
N CYS A 331 6.48 3.45 23.34
CA CYS A 331 7.41 2.35 23.26
C CYS A 331 8.59 2.75 22.35
N HIS A 332 8.75 2.12 21.19
CA HIS A 332 9.84 2.41 20.25
C HIS A 332 9.70 3.74 19.48
N GLY A 333 8.51 4.36 19.50
CA GLY A 333 8.26 5.69 18.95
C GLY A 333 8.58 6.85 19.90
N THR A 334 9.24 6.58 21.03
CA THR A 334 9.75 7.62 21.91
C THR A 334 10.96 8.30 21.28
N ALA A 335 10.94 9.63 21.20
CA ALA A 335 12.15 10.38 20.86
C ALA A 335 13.13 10.19 22.03
N ARG A 336 14.11 9.30 21.89
CA ARG A 336 15.23 9.26 22.82
C ARG A 336 16.01 10.56 22.64
N ILE A 337 16.12 11.33 23.73
CA ILE A 337 16.85 12.61 23.83
C ILE A 337 18.33 12.38 23.54
#